data_AF-A0A1F3MVW9-F1
#
_entry.id   AF-A0A1F3MVW9-F1
#
_cell.length_a   1.000
_cell.length_b   1.000
_cell.length_c   1.000
_cell.angle_alpha   90.00
_cell.angle_beta   90.00
_cell.angle_gamma   90.00
#
_symmetry.space_group_name_H-M   'P 1'
#
loop_
_entity.id
_entity.type
_entity.pdbx_description
1 polymer ?
#
loop_
_entity_poly.entity_id
_entity_poly.type
_entity_poly.pdbx_seq_one_letter_code
_entity_poly.pdbx_strand_id
1 'polypeptide(L)'
;MKNITKTVSLLLLFVFVAISSFSIDGPRKPVTPKASPGAVALLDLFYNISGKYTLTGQHNFPNIQDRNTRFAAEYIGETPVIFSTDWGFAKEDDKDSYLARPEIVKEAIRQYKLGSIITICWHAVPPTAKEPVTFQPVPGADPQMLASVQGQLTDQQFKDILTKGTPLYKSWCAQVDSVAVYLKKLQDAHVPVLWRPYHEMNGNWFWWGGRTGKYSTKALYRQIYDRLVKYHKLNNLIWVWSVDRPNKPEMQFSNYYPGDNYLDILALDVYGSDFKQEYYDSLVVLSKGKPLILGEVGNPPSLDILSKQPKWSYWVIWSGMVRNTLKKQHKVLTSDPRILSLEDAAYREAVAPLRKISGLLPLPEIKIVKEPLNFTGKWVFNEEKSNLDNFGAGNIADLMNVVHDTGSITVRKTYHLEDADDRITEDLLIPGEENKSGSGNYVQTTIMSTSENGDTLTLDSQVTMKFGDKVFNQVINEKWTLRDKGKELVIKQISDYFRGKRNLVLIYDKE
;
A
#
# COMPACT_ATOMS: atom_id res chain seq x y z
N MET A 1 21.62 -66.96 43.78
CA MET A 1 20.25 -67.02 43.24
C MET A 1 19.42 -65.90 43.86
N LYS A 2 19.01 -64.93 43.02
CA LYS A 2 17.68 -64.25 42.99
C LYS A 2 17.13 -63.64 44.32
N ASN A 3 16.78 -62.37 44.46
CA ASN A 3 16.20 -61.39 43.52
C ASN A 3 16.50 -59.95 44.01
N ILE A 4 16.92 -59.07 43.10
CA ILE A 4 16.94 -57.62 43.29
C ILE A 4 15.65 -57.08 42.67
N THR A 5 14.74 -56.57 43.50
CA THR A 5 13.52 -55.87 43.10
C THR A 5 13.91 -54.48 42.59
N LYS A 6 13.75 -54.26 41.27
CA LYS A 6 13.86 -52.94 40.65
C LYS A 6 12.56 -52.15 40.90
N THR A 7 12.65 -51.09 41.68
CA THR A 7 11.63 -50.04 41.75
C THR A 7 11.85 -49.10 40.57
N VAL A 8 10.90 -49.04 39.65
CA VAL A 8 10.89 -48.09 38.53
C VAL A 8 10.29 -46.77 39.04
N SER A 9 11.13 -45.75 39.20
CA SER A 9 10.66 -44.38 39.43
C SER A 9 10.20 -43.77 38.10
N LEU A 10 8.90 -43.53 37.98
CA LEU A 10 8.28 -42.84 36.86
C LEU A 10 8.56 -41.33 36.99
N LEU A 11 9.44 -40.80 36.14
CA LEU A 11 9.72 -39.36 36.05
C LEU A 11 8.59 -38.68 35.28
N LEU A 12 7.65 -38.05 35.98
CA LEU A 12 6.59 -37.22 35.39
C LEU A 12 7.21 -35.89 34.93
N LEU A 13 7.45 -35.79 33.62
CA LEU A 13 7.88 -34.57 32.94
C LEU A 13 6.65 -33.64 32.82
N PHE A 14 6.53 -32.65 33.70
CA PHE A 14 5.53 -31.57 33.55
C PHE A 14 5.95 -30.66 32.40
N VAL A 15 5.37 -30.89 31.21
CA VAL A 15 5.40 -29.94 30.11
C VAL A 15 4.46 -28.79 30.49
N PHE A 16 5.03 -27.67 30.94
CA PHE A 16 4.33 -26.40 31.00
C PHE A 16 4.05 -25.94 29.56
N VAL A 17 2.90 -26.32 29.02
CA VAL A 17 2.32 -25.63 27.87
C VAL A 17 1.90 -24.26 28.38
N ALA A 18 2.69 -23.23 28.06
CA ALA A 18 2.26 -21.85 28.18
C ALA A 18 1.06 -21.67 27.22
N ILE A 19 -0.14 -21.88 27.73
CA ILE A 19 -1.36 -21.44 27.08
C ILE A 19 -1.29 -19.92 27.13
N SER A 20 -0.80 -19.31 26.05
CA SER A 20 -1.00 -17.89 25.80
C SER A 20 -2.51 -17.69 25.74
N SER A 21 -3.08 -17.24 26.85
CA SER A 21 -4.41 -16.68 26.88
C SER A 21 -4.42 -15.53 25.88
N PHE A 22 -5.00 -15.76 24.70
CA PHE A 22 -5.48 -14.68 23.86
C PHE A 22 -6.57 -13.98 24.66
N SER A 23 -6.17 -13.01 25.47
CA SER A 23 -7.08 -11.99 25.94
C SER A 23 -7.68 -11.36 24.68
N ILE A 24 -8.99 -11.54 24.50
CA ILE A 24 -9.76 -10.68 23.62
C ILE A 24 -9.73 -9.31 24.31
N ASP A 25 -8.64 -8.57 24.11
CA ASP A 25 -8.52 -7.22 24.59
C ASP A 25 -9.69 -6.45 23.98
N GLY A 26 -10.56 -5.91 24.83
CA GLY A 26 -11.65 -5.05 24.39
C GLY A 26 -11.14 -3.87 23.55
N PRO A 27 -12.04 -3.14 22.86
CA PRO A 27 -11.67 -2.07 21.94
C PRO A 27 -10.67 -1.09 22.59
N ARG A 28 -9.58 -0.83 21.88
CA ARG A 28 -8.46 0.01 22.31
C ARG A 28 -8.96 1.43 22.46
N LYS A 29 -8.72 2.00 23.63
CA LYS A 29 -9.25 3.32 23.99
C LYS A 29 -8.32 4.40 23.44
N PRO A 30 -8.80 5.32 22.58
CA PRO A 30 -8.05 6.51 22.22
C PRO A 30 -7.74 7.36 23.45
N VAL A 31 -6.67 8.14 23.39
CA VAL A 31 -6.29 9.06 24.48
C VAL A 31 -7.35 10.13 24.72
N THR A 32 -8.12 10.47 23.69
CA THR A 32 -9.25 11.40 23.75
C THR A 32 -10.38 10.81 24.60
N PRO A 33 -10.74 11.43 25.74
CA PRO A 33 -11.87 10.97 26.54
C PRO A 33 -13.18 11.03 25.75
N LYS A 34 -14.03 10.00 25.88
CA LYS A 34 -15.30 9.90 25.13
C LYS A 34 -15.11 10.02 23.61
N ALA A 35 -14.05 9.41 23.08
CA ALA A 35 -13.83 9.28 21.65
C ALA A 35 -15.08 8.75 20.94
N SER A 36 -15.37 9.29 19.76
CA SER A 36 -16.48 8.85 18.93
C SER A 36 -16.31 7.36 18.55
N PRO A 37 -17.42 6.63 18.32
CA PRO A 37 -17.34 5.22 17.93
C PRO A 37 -16.45 4.98 16.69
N GLY A 38 -16.51 5.88 15.70
CA GLY A 38 -15.65 5.82 14.51
C GLY A 38 -14.17 6.00 14.83
N ALA A 39 -13.81 6.88 15.77
CA ALA A 39 -12.42 7.04 16.20
C ALA A 39 -11.90 5.78 16.92
N VAL A 40 -12.70 5.22 17.83
CA VAL A 40 -12.36 3.95 18.51
C VAL A 40 -12.12 2.84 17.48
N ALA A 41 -13.05 2.65 16.54
CA ALA A 41 -12.92 1.61 15.51
C ALA A 41 -11.74 1.86 14.54
N LEU A 42 -11.43 3.12 14.24
CA LEU A 42 -10.26 3.46 13.42
C LEU A 42 -8.96 3.12 14.15
N LEU A 43 -8.86 3.38 15.45
CA LEU A 43 -7.70 3.00 16.24
C LEU A 43 -7.57 1.47 16.33
N ASP A 44 -8.67 0.76 16.58
CA ASP A 44 -8.72 -0.71 16.60
C ASP A 44 -8.24 -1.32 15.29
N LEU A 45 -8.65 -0.74 14.15
CA LEU A 45 -8.14 -1.15 12.83
C LEU A 45 -6.62 -1.14 12.80
N PHE A 46 -5.97 -0.06 13.26
CA PHE A 46 -4.51 0.04 13.24
C PHE A 46 -3.83 -0.93 14.19
N TYR A 47 -4.40 -1.21 15.36
CA TYR A 47 -3.90 -2.26 16.24
C TYR A 47 -4.02 -3.66 15.61
N ASN A 48 -5.10 -3.93 14.87
CA ASN A 48 -5.35 -5.24 14.25
C ASN A 48 -4.51 -5.50 13.00
N ILE A 49 -4.13 -4.47 12.25
CA ILE A 49 -3.30 -4.64 11.05
C ILE A 49 -1.80 -4.53 11.33
N SER A 50 -1.38 -3.87 12.41
CA SER A 50 0.05 -3.67 12.71
C SER A 50 0.78 -5.02 12.82
N GLY A 51 1.90 -5.15 12.09
CA GLY A 51 2.65 -6.41 12.03
C GLY A 51 2.12 -7.42 10.99
N LYS A 52 0.93 -7.20 10.44
CA LYS A 52 0.27 -8.09 9.46
C LYS A 52 0.18 -7.45 8.07
N TYR A 53 -0.28 -6.20 8.01
CA TYR A 53 -0.48 -5.46 6.77
C TYR A 53 0.09 -4.05 6.85
N THR A 54 0.42 -3.50 5.69
CA THR A 54 0.76 -2.10 5.51
C THR A 54 -0.12 -1.48 4.43
N LEU A 55 -0.85 -0.42 4.76
CA LEU A 55 -1.75 0.25 3.82
C LEU A 55 -0.98 1.25 2.93
N THR A 56 -1.36 1.32 1.67
CA THR A 56 -0.82 2.30 0.72
C THR A 56 -1.45 3.69 0.96
N GLY A 57 -0.70 4.77 0.73
CA GLY A 57 -1.19 6.12 1.00
C GLY A 57 -0.55 7.20 0.15
N GLN A 58 -1.29 8.29 -0.04
CA GLN A 58 -0.91 9.39 -0.93
C GLN A 58 -1.34 10.75 -0.37
N HIS A 59 -0.42 11.72 -0.40
CA HIS A 59 -0.68 13.10 0.01
C HIS A 59 -1.14 13.99 -1.14
N ASN A 60 -2.07 14.90 -0.85
CA ASN A 60 -2.63 15.89 -1.74
C ASN A 60 -2.47 17.29 -1.18
N PHE A 61 -2.03 18.24 -2.03
CA PHE A 61 -1.97 19.65 -1.63
C PHE A 61 -3.39 20.18 -1.34
N PRO A 62 -3.54 21.13 -0.40
CA PRO A 62 -4.81 21.72 0.03
C PRO A 62 -5.78 22.09 -1.10
N ASN A 63 -5.29 22.81 -2.11
CA ASN A 63 -6.11 23.46 -3.13
C ASN A 63 -6.26 22.63 -4.43
N ILE A 64 -6.04 21.31 -4.36
CA ILE A 64 -6.13 20.40 -5.53
C ILE A 64 -6.93 19.11 -5.28
N GLN A 65 -7.66 19.03 -4.16
CA GLN A 65 -8.52 17.88 -3.80
C GLN A 65 -7.75 16.54 -3.88
N ASP A 66 -8.25 15.54 -4.60
CA ASP A 66 -7.65 14.20 -4.78
C ASP A 66 -6.80 14.05 -6.04
N ARG A 67 -6.36 15.15 -6.65
CA ARG A 67 -5.56 15.10 -7.89
C ARG A 67 -4.35 14.17 -7.79
N ASN A 68 -3.61 14.20 -6.68
CA ASN A 68 -2.42 13.35 -6.53
C ASN A 68 -2.79 11.90 -6.22
N THR A 69 -3.87 11.66 -5.46
CA THR A 69 -4.42 10.31 -5.25
C THR A 69 -4.85 9.66 -6.55
N ARG A 70 -5.58 10.36 -7.42
CA ARG A 70 -5.95 9.84 -8.75
C ARG A 70 -4.73 9.56 -9.61
N PHE A 71 -3.77 10.48 -9.64
CA PHE A 71 -2.54 10.30 -10.39
C PHE A 71 -1.74 9.08 -9.87
N ALA A 72 -1.65 8.91 -8.55
CA ALA A 72 -1.00 7.75 -7.95
C ALA A 72 -1.73 6.46 -8.31
N ALA A 73 -3.07 6.44 -8.26
CA ALA A 73 -3.87 5.28 -8.65
C ALA A 73 -3.61 4.86 -10.10
N GLU A 74 -3.60 5.81 -11.04
CA GLU A 74 -3.28 5.54 -12.45
C GLU A 74 -1.82 5.08 -12.63
N TYR A 75 -0.88 5.66 -11.88
CA TYR A 75 0.53 5.35 -12.01
C TYR A 75 0.90 3.97 -11.43
N ILE A 76 0.31 3.62 -10.29
CA ILE A 76 0.54 2.37 -9.54
C ILE A 76 -0.29 1.23 -10.14
N GLY A 77 -1.51 1.52 -10.59
CA GLY A 77 -2.50 0.53 -11.03
C GLY A 77 -3.53 0.16 -9.95
N GLU A 78 -3.42 0.72 -8.75
CA GLU A 78 -4.29 0.48 -7.59
C GLU A 78 -4.46 1.76 -6.78
N THR A 79 -5.60 1.92 -6.13
CA THR A 79 -5.97 3.15 -5.41
C THR A 79 -5.39 3.16 -4.00
N PRO A 80 -4.61 4.20 -3.62
CA PRO A 80 -4.13 4.35 -2.25
C PRO A 80 -5.25 4.41 -1.21
N VAL A 81 -5.11 3.65 -0.13
CA VAL A 81 -6.08 3.60 0.99
C VAL A 81 -6.07 4.90 1.80
N ILE A 82 -4.88 5.39 2.17
CA ILE A 82 -4.76 6.59 2.99
C ILE A 82 -4.86 7.82 2.09
N PHE A 83 -5.93 8.59 2.27
CA PHE A 83 -6.06 9.92 1.70
C PHE A 83 -5.48 10.94 2.68
N SER A 84 -4.38 11.57 2.29
CA SER A 84 -3.67 12.59 3.09
C SER A 84 -3.80 13.99 2.48
N THR A 85 -3.97 15.00 3.32
CA THR A 85 -3.93 16.43 2.93
C THR A 85 -3.50 17.35 4.09
N ASP A 86 -3.47 18.66 3.87
CA ASP A 86 -3.09 19.71 4.83
C ASP A 86 -4.19 20.80 4.92
N TRP A 87 -4.21 21.57 6.00
CA TRP A 87 -5.09 22.74 6.16
C TRP A 87 -4.65 24.00 5.42
N GLY A 88 -3.44 24.03 4.85
CA GLY A 88 -2.94 25.15 4.05
C GLY A 88 -2.62 26.40 4.86
N PHE A 89 -1.82 27.28 4.26
CA PHE A 89 -1.27 28.51 4.84
C PHE A 89 -1.08 29.64 3.82
N ALA A 90 -1.14 29.34 2.53
CA ALA A 90 -0.78 30.25 1.44
C ALA A 90 -1.99 30.98 0.86
N LYS A 91 -1.73 31.91 -0.08
CA LYS A 91 -2.75 32.74 -0.75
C LYS A 91 -3.66 31.92 -1.68
N GLU A 92 -4.74 32.54 -2.18
CA GLU A 92 -5.81 31.90 -2.97
C GLU A 92 -5.31 31.04 -4.14
N ASP A 93 -4.41 31.56 -4.98
CA ASP A 93 -3.94 30.85 -6.18
C ASP A 93 -2.82 29.81 -5.91
N ASP A 94 -2.43 29.64 -4.65
CA ASP A 94 -1.39 28.67 -4.28
C ASP A 94 -2.00 27.27 -4.08
N LYS A 95 -1.21 26.23 -4.36
CA LYS A 95 -1.59 24.84 -4.09
C LYS A 95 -1.82 24.60 -2.59
N ASP A 96 -1.16 25.37 -1.73
CA ASP A 96 -1.24 25.33 -0.27
C ASP A 96 -2.21 26.36 0.31
N SER A 97 -3.20 26.82 -0.49
CA SER A 97 -4.15 27.86 -0.09
C SER A 97 -4.94 27.49 1.17
N TYR A 98 -4.93 28.37 2.18
CA TYR A 98 -5.76 28.20 3.37
C TYR A 98 -7.27 28.41 3.07
N LEU A 99 -7.61 29.04 1.94
CA LEU A 99 -9.00 29.25 1.52
C LEU A 99 -9.65 27.96 1.02
N ALA A 100 -8.87 26.91 0.75
CA ALA A 100 -9.38 25.61 0.33
C ALA A 100 -10.02 24.77 1.45
N ARG A 101 -9.93 25.20 2.73
CA ARG A 101 -10.43 24.45 3.90
C ARG A 101 -11.90 23.98 3.78
N PRO A 102 -12.86 24.76 3.24
CA PRO A 102 -14.21 24.26 3.00
C PRO A 102 -14.25 23.08 2.01
N GLU A 103 -13.46 23.13 0.94
CA GLU A 103 -13.38 22.05 -0.05
C GLU A 103 -12.62 20.84 0.49
N ILE A 104 -11.58 21.04 1.31
CA ILE A 104 -10.89 19.96 2.03
C ILE A 104 -11.87 19.13 2.86
N VAL A 105 -12.79 19.78 3.58
CA VAL A 105 -13.81 19.06 4.38
C VAL A 105 -14.74 18.25 3.48
N LYS A 106 -15.25 18.84 2.38
CA LYS A 106 -16.13 18.13 1.45
C LYS A 106 -15.41 16.91 0.85
N GLU A 107 -14.15 17.09 0.47
CA GLU A 107 -13.35 16.06 -0.15
C GLU A 107 -13.00 14.94 0.83
N ALA A 108 -12.60 15.26 2.06
CA ALA A 108 -12.37 14.26 3.10
C ALA A 108 -13.63 13.42 3.40
N ILE A 109 -14.82 14.03 3.43
CA ILE A 109 -16.10 13.31 3.59
C ILE A 109 -16.34 12.40 2.39
N ARG A 110 -16.07 12.87 1.16
CA ARG A 110 -16.23 12.08 -0.06
C ARG A 110 -15.29 10.88 -0.07
N GLN A 111 -14.01 11.08 0.20
CA GLN A 111 -12.99 10.04 0.25
C GLN A 111 -13.31 9.00 1.32
N TYR A 112 -13.77 9.42 2.50
CA TYR A 112 -14.19 8.51 3.55
C TYR A 112 -15.36 7.61 3.11
N LYS A 113 -16.36 8.18 2.43
CA LYS A 113 -17.48 7.42 1.87
C LYS A 113 -17.00 6.40 0.81
N LEU A 114 -16.05 6.81 -0.02
CA LEU A 114 -15.42 5.96 -1.05
C LEU A 114 -14.51 4.87 -0.49
N GLY A 115 -14.15 4.95 0.79
CA GLY A 115 -13.41 3.90 1.49
C GLY A 115 -12.04 4.29 1.97
N SER A 116 -11.55 5.49 1.66
CA SER A 116 -10.26 5.93 2.14
C SER A 116 -10.26 6.19 3.65
N ILE A 117 -9.11 6.03 4.27
CA ILE A 117 -8.85 6.51 5.64
C ILE A 117 -8.27 7.92 5.54
N ILE A 118 -8.82 8.84 6.34
CA ILE A 118 -8.47 10.25 6.28
C ILE A 118 -7.36 10.58 7.26
N THR A 119 -6.25 11.14 6.75
CA THR A 119 -5.20 11.76 7.56
C THR A 119 -5.02 13.22 7.15
N ILE A 120 -4.87 14.11 8.13
CA ILE A 120 -4.69 15.54 7.87
C ILE A 120 -3.54 16.05 8.73
N CYS A 121 -2.56 16.68 8.09
CA CYS A 121 -1.49 17.42 8.77
C CYS A 121 -1.77 18.93 8.74
N TRP A 122 -0.89 19.71 9.35
CA TRP A 122 -1.02 21.17 9.36
C TRP A 122 0.34 21.86 9.38
N HIS A 123 0.70 22.47 8.27
CA HIS A 123 1.73 23.49 8.20
C HIS A 123 1.24 24.80 8.82
N ALA A 124 1.23 24.84 10.15
CA ALA A 124 0.64 25.92 10.93
C ALA A 124 1.36 27.26 10.73
N VAL A 125 0.58 28.34 10.56
CA VAL A 125 1.11 29.71 10.55
C VAL A 125 1.57 30.11 11.95
N PRO A 126 2.73 30.78 12.11
CA PRO A 126 3.18 31.22 13.43
C PRO A 126 2.21 32.25 14.04
N PRO A 127 1.98 32.26 15.37
CA PRO A 127 1.10 33.23 16.03
C PRO A 127 1.53 34.71 15.92
N THR A 128 2.73 34.97 15.38
CA THR A 128 3.27 36.30 15.04
C THR A 128 2.71 36.86 13.73
N ALA A 129 2.02 36.06 12.92
CA ALA A 129 1.45 36.46 11.64
C ALA A 129 0.01 35.97 11.44
N LYS A 130 -0.65 36.51 10.42
CA LYS A 130 -1.96 36.04 9.94
C LYS A 130 -1.77 35.40 8.57
N GLU A 131 -2.64 34.44 8.26
CA GLU A 131 -2.74 33.88 6.91
C GLU A 131 -3.13 34.97 5.88
N PRO A 132 -2.56 34.95 4.67
CA PRO A 132 -1.60 33.97 4.16
C PRO A 132 -0.14 34.29 4.55
N VAL A 133 0.71 33.28 4.57
CA VAL A 133 2.17 33.39 4.75
C VAL A 133 2.94 32.61 3.68
N THR A 134 4.25 32.80 3.60
CA THR A 134 5.13 31.99 2.74
C THR A 134 5.56 30.70 3.45
N PHE A 135 6.03 29.71 2.68
CA PHE A 135 6.61 28.51 3.29
C PHE A 135 7.97 28.83 3.94
N GLN A 136 8.84 29.52 3.20
CA GLN A 136 10.17 29.95 3.66
C GLN A 136 10.18 31.43 4.05
N PRO A 137 11.04 31.86 5.00
CA PRO A 137 11.23 33.26 5.29
C PRO A 137 11.64 34.06 4.05
N VAL A 138 11.05 35.23 3.88
CA VAL A 138 11.51 36.18 2.85
C VAL A 138 12.90 36.69 3.25
N PRO A 139 13.90 36.72 2.34
CA PRO A 139 15.22 37.26 2.64
C PRO A 139 15.14 38.68 3.23
N GLY A 140 15.81 38.91 4.36
CA GLY A 140 15.80 40.21 5.05
C GLY A 140 14.56 40.50 5.90
N ALA A 141 13.63 39.55 6.05
CA ALA A 141 12.50 39.70 6.96
C ALA A 141 12.95 39.88 8.41
N ASP A 142 12.21 40.68 9.18
CA ASP A 142 12.48 40.88 10.61
C ASP A 142 12.32 39.55 11.36
N PRO A 143 13.37 39.05 12.03
CA PRO A 143 13.30 37.80 12.79
C PRO A 143 12.34 37.86 13.98
N GLN A 144 11.95 39.05 14.45
CA GLN A 144 10.92 39.21 15.47
C GLN A 144 9.49 39.13 14.91
N MET A 145 9.31 39.21 13.59
CA MET A 145 8.00 39.20 12.94
C MET A 145 7.90 38.04 11.96
N LEU A 146 8.18 36.82 12.43
CA LEU A 146 8.14 35.63 11.60
C LEU A 146 6.78 35.49 10.90
N ALA A 147 6.79 35.49 9.57
CA ALA A 147 5.61 35.40 8.72
C ALA A 147 5.80 34.30 7.65
N SER A 148 6.30 33.14 8.10
CA SER A 148 6.49 31.95 7.29
C SER A 148 6.35 30.69 8.14
N VAL A 149 6.00 29.56 7.52
CA VAL A 149 5.88 28.26 8.20
C VAL A 149 7.24 27.79 8.71
N GLN A 150 8.26 27.88 7.86
CA GLN A 150 9.65 27.66 8.24
C GLN A 150 10.24 28.89 8.94
N GLY A 151 11.19 28.65 9.83
CA GLY A 151 11.85 29.66 10.65
C GLY A 151 11.70 29.37 12.13
N GLN A 152 12.18 30.28 12.98
CA GLN A 152 12.21 30.12 14.43
C GLN A 152 11.62 31.33 15.13
N LEU A 153 10.80 31.09 16.14
CA LEU A 153 10.37 32.12 17.08
C LEU A 153 11.48 32.39 18.10
N THR A 154 11.52 33.61 18.65
CA THR A 154 12.37 33.91 19.79
C THR A 154 11.92 33.12 21.03
N ASP A 155 12.82 32.92 22.00
CA ASP A 155 12.48 32.24 23.26
C ASP A 155 11.32 32.92 23.99
N GLN A 156 11.30 34.24 23.97
CA GLN A 156 10.24 35.02 24.60
C GLN A 156 8.90 34.83 23.88
N GLN A 157 8.87 34.83 22.54
CA GLN A 157 7.64 34.57 21.78
C GLN A 157 7.10 33.16 22.02
N PHE A 158 7.97 32.14 22.03
CA PHE A 158 7.55 30.77 22.28
C PHE A 158 7.01 30.59 23.71
N LYS A 159 7.66 31.22 24.69
CA LYS A 159 7.15 31.33 26.06
C LYS A 159 5.79 32.01 26.11
N ASP A 160 5.60 33.09 25.36
CA ASP A 160 4.34 33.83 25.34
C ASP A 160 3.20 33.00 24.74
N ILE A 161 3.44 32.24 23.67
CA ILE A 161 2.47 31.30 23.09
C ILE A 161 2.02 30.25 24.10
N LEU A 162 2.88 29.86 25.05
CA LEU A 162 2.59 28.88 26.10
C LEU A 162 2.10 29.51 27.40
N THR A 163 1.97 30.84 27.46
CA THR A 163 1.56 31.57 28.66
C THR A 163 0.17 32.15 28.45
N LYS A 164 -0.82 31.58 29.15
CA LYS A 164 -2.23 32.03 29.07
C LYS A 164 -2.33 33.54 29.33
N GLY A 165 -3.08 34.23 28.48
CA GLY A 165 -3.40 35.66 28.62
C GLY A 165 -2.49 36.60 27.84
N THR A 166 -1.32 36.16 27.38
CA THR A 166 -0.46 36.98 26.50
C THR A 166 -1.14 37.24 25.14
N PRO A 167 -0.74 38.29 24.42
CA PRO A 167 -1.22 38.52 23.06
C PRO A 167 -0.95 37.34 22.12
N LEU A 168 0.24 36.75 22.15
CA LEU A 168 0.59 35.60 21.29
C LEU A 168 -0.18 34.33 21.65
N TYR A 169 -0.50 34.09 22.93
CA TYR A 169 -1.40 33.00 23.31
C TYR A 169 -2.80 33.19 22.71
N LYS A 170 -3.32 34.43 22.71
CA LYS A 170 -4.63 34.73 22.12
C LYS A 170 -4.62 34.57 20.60
N SER A 171 -3.57 35.03 19.92
CA SER A 171 -3.37 34.80 18.48
C SER A 171 -3.29 33.31 18.15
N TRP A 172 -2.52 32.55 18.93
CA TRP A 172 -2.45 31.09 18.79
C TRP A 172 -3.82 30.43 18.99
N CYS A 173 -4.58 30.84 20.01
CA CYS A 173 -5.94 30.32 20.21
C CYS A 173 -6.82 30.59 18.99
N ALA A 174 -6.82 31.82 18.46
CA ALA A 174 -7.63 32.18 17.31
C ALA A 174 -7.28 31.35 16.05
N GLN A 175 -5.98 31.08 15.83
CA GLN A 175 -5.52 30.22 14.74
C GLN A 175 -5.94 28.75 14.93
N VAL A 176 -5.81 28.20 16.13
CA VAL A 176 -6.28 26.83 16.42
C VAL A 176 -7.79 26.74 16.30
N ASP A 177 -8.52 27.76 16.76
CA ASP A 177 -9.98 27.82 16.70
C ASP A 177 -10.47 27.87 15.24
N SER A 178 -9.76 28.54 14.34
CA SER A 178 -10.13 28.59 12.91
C SER A 178 -10.05 27.20 12.26
N VAL A 179 -9.05 26.39 12.60
CA VAL A 179 -8.92 25.00 12.14
C VAL A 179 -9.94 24.08 12.84
N ALA A 180 -10.20 24.30 14.14
CA ALA A 180 -11.15 23.51 14.91
C ALA A 180 -12.57 23.54 14.32
N VAL A 181 -12.99 24.65 13.70
CA VAL A 181 -14.27 24.74 12.97
C VAL A 181 -14.38 23.68 11.88
N TYR A 182 -13.31 23.42 11.12
CA TYR A 182 -13.31 22.43 10.04
C TYR A 182 -13.23 20.99 10.57
N LEU A 183 -12.41 20.75 11.60
CA LEU A 183 -12.37 19.47 12.31
C LEU A 183 -13.74 19.12 12.91
N LYS A 184 -14.47 20.13 13.41
CA LYS A 184 -15.83 19.96 13.94
C LYS A 184 -16.82 19.54 12.85
N LYS A 185 -16.73 20.13 11.65
CA LYS A 185 -17.54 19.69 10.50
C LYS A 185 -17.28 18.23 10.13
N LEU A 186 -16.04 17.76 10.21
CA LEU A 186 -15.70 16.34 10.01
C LEU A 186 -16.29 15.46 11.12
N GLN A 187 -16.25 15.91 12.37
CA GLN A 187 -16.90 15.22 13.48
C GLN A 187 -18.41 15.09 13.28
N ASP A 188 -19.07 16.18 12.91
CA ASP A 188 -20.52 16.20 12.71
C ASP A 188 -20.93 15.32 11.51
N ALA A 189 -20.02 15.13 10.55
CA ALA A 189 -20.14 14.18 9.45
C ALA A 189 -19.72 12.73 9.82
N HIS A 190 -19.41 12.46 11.09
CA HIS A 190 -18.96 11.16 11.60
C HIS A 190 -17.68 10.62 10.92
N VAL A 191 -16.79 11.52 10.48
CA VAL A 191 -15.50 11.17 9.89
C VAL A 191 -14.43 11.15 10.98
N PRO A 192 -13.86 9.98 11.34
CA PRO A 192 -12.68 9.92 12.18
C PRO A 192 -11.44 10.35 11.37
N VAL A 193 -10.53 11.08 12.02
CA VAL A 193 -9.37 11.69 11.36
C VAL A 193 -8.09 11.30 12.08
N LEU A 194 -7.11 10.79 11.34
CA LEU A 194 -5.72 10.72 11.78
C LEU A 194 -5.15 12.14 11.78
N TRP A 195 -5.10 12.77 12.95
CA TRP A 195 -4.71 14.16 13.12
C TRP A 195 -3.22 14.26 13.43
N ARG A 196 -2.44 14.88 12.54
CA ARG A 196 -0.98 14.96 12.61
C ARG A 196 -0.48 16.43 12.74
N PRO A 197 -0.79 17.11 13.85
CA PRO A 197 -0.36 18.49 14.07
C PRO A 197 1.14 18.57 14.36
N TYR A 198 1.76 19.68 13.99
CA TYR A 198 3.14 19.99 14.33
C TYR A 198 4.08 18.81 14.02
N HIS A 199 4.03 18.28 12.79
CA HIS A 199 4.86 17.16 12.34
C HIS A 199 6.34 17.57 12.25
N GLU A 200 7.23 16.58 12.19
CA GLU A 200 8.69 16.76 12.14
C GLU A 200 9.25 17.63 13.29
N MET A 201 8.60 17.58 14.45
CA MET A 201 8.86 18.54 15.53
C MET A 201 10.23 18.40 16.21
N ASN A 202 10.91 17.28 15.97
CA ASN A 202 12.28 17.06 16.42
C ASN A 202 13.32 17.78 15.53
N GLY A 203 12.95 18.26 14.35
CA GLY A 203 13.73 19.19 13.53
C GLY A 203 13.57 20.65 13.96
N ASN A 204 14.44 21.54 13.46
CA ASN A 204 14.44 22.97 13.77
C ASN A 204 14.11 23.87 12.57
N TRP A 205 13.54 23.32 11.50
CA TRP A 205 13.14 24.10 10.31
C TRP A 205 11.77 24.75 10.46
N PHE A 206 10.85 24.16 11.22
CA PHE A 206 9.54 24.74 11.52
C PHE A 206 9.53 25.48 12.86
N TRP A 207 8.69 26.51 12.97
CA TRP A 207 8.65 27.37 14.16
C TRP A 207 8.26 26.64 15.45
N TRP A 208 7.56 25.50 15.33
CA TRP A 208 7.16 24.65 16.46
C TRP A 208 8.25 23.67 16.92
N GLY A 209 9.28 23.45 16.11
CA GLY A 209 10.23 22.36 16.28
C GLY A 209 11.50 22.71 17.08
N GLY A 210 12.20 21.68 17.55
CA GLY A 210 13.56 21.80 18.07
C GLY A 210 13.68 22.36 19.51
N ARG A 211 12.58 22.56 20.24
CA ARG A 211 12.60 23.19 21.57
C ARG A 211 12.39 22.18 22.70
N THR A 212 13.33 22.20 23.65
CA THR A 212 13.30 21.39 24.88
C THR A 212 13.15 22.28 26.12
N GLY A 213 13.04 21.67 27.32
CA GLY A 213 12.83 22.41 28.58
C GLY A 213 11.37 22.74 28.90
N LYS A 214 11.16 23.80 29.70
CA LYS A 214 9.83 24.19 30.21
C LYS A 214 8.89 24.68 29.11
N TYR A 215 9.37 25.58 28.25
CA TYR A 215 8.63 26.11 27.11
C TYR A 215 9.06 25.34 25.86
N SER A 216 8.62 24.08 25.78
CA SER A 216 9.08 23.12 24.77
C SER A 216 8.04 22.81 23.71
N THR A 217 8.50 22.22 22.61
CA THR A 217 7.67 21.62 21.58
C THR A 217 6.66 20.62 22.15
N LYS A 218 7.04 19.84 23.18
CA LYS A 218 6.13 18.94 23.92
C LYS A 218 4.99 19.70 24.60
N ALA A 219 5.29 20.84 25.22
CA ALA A 219 4.28 21.67 25.86
C ALA A 219 3.30 22.26 24.83
N LEU A 220 3.80 22.66 23.66
CA LEU A 220 2.96 23.12 22.55
C LEU A 220 2.03 22.02 22.01
N TYR A 221 2.53 20.80 21.83
CA TYR A 221 1.72 19.65 21.43
C TYR A 221 0.61 19.35 22.44
N ARG A 222 0.92 19.36 23.74
CA ARG A 222 -0.09 19.22 24.80
C ARG A 222 -1.09 20.37 24.83
N GLN A 223 -0.66 21.58 24.49
CA GLN A 223 -1.53 22.76 24.46
C GLN A 223 -2.58 22.66 23.34
N ILE A 224 -2.19 22.24 22.12
CA ILE A 224 -3.16 22.02 21.04
C ILE A 224 -4.10 20.85 21.35
N TYR A 225 -3.59 19.78 21.98
CA TYR A 225 -4.42 18.70 22.51
C TYR A 225 -5.51 19.20 23.44
N ASP A 226 -5.13 19.97 24.46
CA ASP A 226 -6.08 20.50 25.43
C ASP A 226 -7.10 21.45 24.78
N ARG A 227 -6.68 22.28 23.82
CA ARG A 227 -7.59 23.18 23.11
C ARG A 227 -8.59 22.42 22.24
N LEU A 228 -8.15 21.45 21.45
CA LEU A 228 -9.04 20.71 20.54
C LEU A 228 -9.95 19.73 21.32
N VAL A 229 -9.41 18.99 22.29
CA VAL A 229 -10.15 17.98 23.04
C VAL A 229 -11.00 18.62 24.15
N LYS A 230 -10.39 19.41 25.03
CA LYS A 230 -11.09 19.90 26.24
C LYS A 230 -11.96 21.11 25.97
N TYR A 231 -11.53 22.04 25.11
CA TYR A 231 -12.30 23.24 24.81
C TYR A 231 -13.28 23.01 23.64
N HIS A 232 -12.80 22.57 22.47
CA HIS A 232 -13.65 22.35 21.29
C HIS A 232 -14.45 21.04 21.30
N LYS A 233 -14.18 20.15 22.26
CA LYS A 233 -14.86 18.85 22.41
C LYS A 233 -14.76 17.99 21.14
N LEU A 234 -13.61 18.08 20.46
CA LEU A 234 -13.32 17.24 19.31
C LEU A 234 -12.99 15.83 19.79
N ASN A 235 -13.81 14.86 19.39
CA ASN A 235 -13.72 13.46 19.80
C ASN A 235 -13.62 12.47 18.62
N ASN A 236 -13.50 12.97 17.39
CA ASN A 236 -13.26 12.19 16.17
C ASN A 236 -11.77 12.09 15.79
N LEU A 237 -10.86 12.67 16.59
CA LEU A 237 -9.44 12.73 16.27
C LEU A 237 -8.66 11.57 16.90
N ILE A 238 -7.85 10.91 16.08
CA ILE A 238 -6.78 10.00 16.50
C ILE A 238 -5.46 10.76 16.40
N TRP A 239 -4.75 10.86 17.53
CA TRP A 239 -3.59 11.73 17.67
C TRP A 239 -2.32 11.06 17.15
N VAL A 240 -1.79 11.56 16.04
CA VAL A 240 -0.56 11.09 15.41
C VAL A 240 0.59 12.00 15.82
N TRP A 241 1.59 11.45 16.51
CA TRP A 241 2.82 12.15 16.85
C TRP A 241 3.90 11.78 15.82
N SER A 242 4.28 12.74 14.96
CA SER A 242 5.17 12.51 13.80
C SER A 242 6.51 13.19 13.93
N VAL A 243 7.58 12.40 13.86
CA VAL A 243 8.98 12.85 13.90
C VAL A 243 9.65 12.69 12.54
N ASP A 244 10.70 13.45 12.27
CA ASP A 244 11.65 13.18 11.18
C ASP A 244 12.79 12.32 11.70
N ARG A 245 13.56 11.71 10.81
CA ARG A 245 14.80 10.99 11.09
C ARG A 245 15.82 11.89 11.81
N PRO A 246 16.41 11.41 12.93
CA PRO A 246 17.47 12.12 13.61
C PRO A 246 18.75 12.03 12.78
N ASN A 247 19.27 13.20 12.39
CA ASN A 247 20.61 13.36 11.83
C ASN A 247 21.59 14.03 12.82
N LYS A 248 21.09 14.44 13.99
CA LYS A 248 21.88 15.03 15.08
C LYS A 248 21.38 14.56 16.45
N PRO A 249 22.24 14.57 17.50
CA PRO A 249 21.86 14.11 18.85
C PRO A 249 20.69 14.85 19.50
N GLU A 250 20.46 16.13 19.17
CA GLU A 250 19.34 16.91 19.68
C GLU A 250 17.98 16.49 19.12
N MET A 251 17.96 15.78 17.98
CA MET A 251 16.74 15.34 17.29
C MET A 251 16.18 14.00 17.80
N GLN A 252 16.76 13.45 18.87
CA GLN A 252 16.32 12.17 19.43
C GLN A 252 14.83 12.20 19.82
N PHE A 253 14.10 11.15 19.44
CA PHE A 253 12.64 11.07 19.56
C PHE A 253 12.13 11.32 20.98
N SER A 254 12.81 10.74 21.98
CA SER A 254 12.45 10.87 23.40
C SER A 254 12.46 12.31 23.90
N ASN A 255 13.27 13.20 23.30
CA ASN A 255 13.31 14.62 23.66
C ASN A 255 11.97 15.32 23.39
N TYR A 256 11.21 14.84 22.39
CA TYR A 256 9.98 15.47 21.89
C TYR A 256 8.71 14.66 22.18
N TYR A 257 8.83 13.54 22.91
CA TYR A 257 7.70 12.68 23.25
C TYR A 257 6.70 13.36 24.22
N PRO A 258 5.43 13.60 23.82
CA PRO A 258 4.49 14.37 24.63
C PRO A 258 3.90 13.56 25.78
N GLY A 259 4.16 12.25 25.85
CA GLY A 259 3.67 11.34 26.88
C GLY A 259 2.45 10.54 26.42
N ASP A 260 2.27 9.36 27.02
CA ASP A 260 1.32 8.32 26.56
C ASP A 260 -0.15 8.78 26.50
N ASN A 261 -0.51 9.82 27.25
CA ASN A 261 -1.86 10.38 27.36
C ASN A 261 -2.19 11.43 26.29
N TYR A 262 -1.27 11.71 25.36
CA TYR A 262 -1.43 12.75 24.35
C TYR A 262 -1.33 12.24 22.91
N LEU A 263 -1.05 10.95 22.70
CA LEU A 263 -0.95 10.37 21.36
C LEU A 263 -1.54 8.96 21.29
N ASP A 264 -2.07 8.61 20.13
CA ASP A 264 -2.61 7.29 19.81
C ASP A 264 -1.65 6.49 18.93
N ILE A 265 -0.97 7.17 17.99
CA ILE A 265 -0.10 6.57 16.96
C ILE A 265 1.21 7.35 16.89
N LEU A 266 2.33 6.64 16.67
CA LEU A 266 3.63 7.24 16.42
C LEU A 266 3.95 7.16 14.93
N ALA A 267 4.55 8.22 14.39
CA ALA A 267 4.82 8.38 12.98
C ALA A 267 6.27 8.79 12.73
N LEU A 268 6.83 8.32 11.62
CA LEU A 268 8.14 8.72 11.12
C LEU A 268 8.04 9.21 9.69
N ASP A 269 8.65 10.34 9.40
CA ASP A 269 8.78 10.91 8.06
C ASP A 269 10.17 10.50 7.49
N VAL A 270 10.18 9.88 6.31
CA VAL A 270 11.39 9.27 5.70
C VAL A 270 11.55 9.67 4.23
N TYR A 271 12.53 10.52 3.97
CA TYR A 271 12.95 10.90 2.63
C TYR A 271 14.32 10.29 2.27
N GLY A 272 14.57 10.07 0.98
CA GLY A 272 15.84 9.49 0.50
C GLY A 272 16.04 8.02 0.83
N SER A 273 14.96 7.27 1.11
CA SER A 273 14.98 5.83 1.43
C SER A 273 15.83 5.45 2.66
N ASP A 274 16.00 6.37 3.61
CA ASP A 274 16.79 6.19 4.82
C ASP A 274 16.00 5.52 5.96
N PHE A 275 15.63 4.27 5.74
CA PHE A 275 14.86 3.45 6.69
C PHE A 275 15.77 2.71 7.69
N LYS A 276 16.65 3.43 8.41
CA LYS A 276 17.56 2.79 9.37
C LYS A 276 16.80 2.06 10.47
N GLN A 277 17.30 0.87 10.82
CA GLN A 277 16.72 0.02 11.85
C GLN A 277 16.63 0.73 13.21
N GLU A 278 17.64 1.55 13.55
CA GLU A 278 17.69 2.32 14.80
C GLU A 278 16.49 3.25 14.98
N TYR A 279 15.99 3.84 13.89
CA TYR A 279 14.80 4.71 13.93
C TYR A 279 13.56 3.90 14.28
N TYR A 280 13.38 2.76 13.62
CA TYR A 280 12.29 1.84 13.90
C TYR A 280 12.34 1.30 15.33
N ASP A 281 13.49 0.78 15.77
CA ASP A 281 13.66 0.20 17.11
C ASP A 281 13.38 1.23 18.21
N SER A 282 13.86 2.46 18.03
CA SER A 282 13.60 3.57 18.97
C SER A 282 12.10 3.88 19.09
N LEU A 283 11.38 3.90 17.96
CA LEU A 283 9.93 4.10 17.96
C LEU A 283 9.17 2.90 18.51
N VAL A 284 9.61 1.67 18.27
CA VAL A 284 9.02 0.47 18.87
C VAL A 284 9.09 0.56 20.39
N VAL A 285 10.25 0.92 20.96
CA VAL A 285 10.41 1.11 22.41
C VAL A 285 9.49 2.22 22.92
N LEU A 286 9.50 3.38 22.25
CA LEU A 286 8.73 4.54 22.68
C LEU A 286 7.21 4.33 22.57
N SER A 287 6.77 3.51 21.62
CA SER A 287 5.35 3.25 21.35
C SER A 287 4.63 2.54 22.48
N LYS A 288 5.35 1.72 23.26
CA LYS A 288 4.76 0.82 24.27
C LYS A 288 3.58 0.01 23.72
N GLY A 289 3.69 -0.42 22.46
CA GLY A 289 2.67 -1.19 21.76
C GLY A 289 1.62 -0.38 21.00
N LYS A 290 1.67 0.96 21.02
CA LYS A 290 0.87 1.80 20.11
C LYS A 290 1.29 1.58 18.64
N PRO A 291 0.38 1.72 17.66
CA PRO A 291 0.71 1.52 16.26
C PRO A 291 1.79 2.49 15.75
N LEU A 292 2.55 2.01 14.77
CA LEU A 292 3.58 2.76 14.06
C LEU A 292 3.17 2.99 12.61
N ILE A 293 3.40 4.19 12.07
CA ILE A 293 3.10 4.54 10.67
C ILE A 293 4.24 5.35 10.05
N LEU A 294 4.33 5.36 8.72
CA LEU A 294 5.21 6.25 7.98
C LEU A 294 4.39 7.47 7.53
N GLY A 295 4.61 8.60 8.20
CA GLY A 295 3.78 9.80 8.08
C GLY A 295 3.90 10.44 6.70
N GLU A 296 5.13 10.43 6.18
CA GLU A 296 5.52 10.90 4.86
C GLU A 296 6.69 10.06 4.35
N VAL A 297 6.66 9.74 3.07
CA VAL A 297 7.79 9.14 2.37
C VAL A 297 7.98 9.76 1.00
N GLY A 298 9.23 9.86 0.56
CA GLY A 298 9.54 10.07 -0.85
C GLY A 298 9.35 8.79 -1.66
N ASN A 299 9.99 7.71 -1.20
CA ASN A 299 9.85 6.36 -1.75
C ASN A 299 9.27 5.46 -0.66
N PRO A 300 8.25 4.62 -0.93
CA PRO A 300 7.82 3.60 0.02
C PRO A 300 8.97 2.64 0.38
N PRO A 301 8.95 2.06 1.60
CA PRO A 301 9.95 1.08 2.00
C PRO A 301 9.91 -0.15 1.09
N SER A 302 11.08 -0.76 0.83
CA SER A 302 11.16 -2.02 0.10
C SER A 302 10.58 -3.18 0.93
N LEU A 303 10.28 -4.31 0.27
CA LEU A 303 9.84 -5.53 0.97
C LEU A 303 10.87 -6.07 1.97
N ASP A 304 12.17 -5.87 1.73
CA ASP A 304 13.23 -6.23 2.70
C ASP A 304 13.18 -5.35 3.94
N ILE A 305 12.99 -4.03 3.78
CA ILE A 305 12.80 -3.11 4.89
C ILE A 305 11.55 -3.48 5.69
N LEU A 306 10.42 -3.70 5.03
CA LEU A 306 9.17 -4.07 5.70
C LEU A 306 9.26 -5.42 6.43
N SER A 307 10.07 -6.35 5.95
CA SER A 307 10.29 -7.63 6.64
C SER A 307 11.10 -7.45 7.93
N LYS A 308 12.00 -6.46 7.98
CA LYS A 308 12.76 -6.08 9.19
C LYS A 308 11.98 -5.12 10.10
N GLN A 309 11.02 -4.38 9.53
CA GLN A 309 10.23 -3.34 10.19
C GLN A 309 8.72 -3.58 10.03
N PRO A 310 8.19 -4.73 10.49
CA PRO A 310 6.84 -5.17 10.14
C PRO A 310 5.71 -4.35 10.75
N LYS A 311 5.98 -3.50 11.76
CA LYS A 311 4.93 -2.75 12.48
C LYS A 311 4.42 -1.50 11.75
N TRP A 312 5.04 -1.10 10.63
CA TRP A 312 4.56 0.00 9.82
C TRP A 312 3.17 -0.33 9.25
N SER A 313 2.14 0.37 9.73
CA SER A 313 0.74 0.06 9.40
C SER A 313 0.27 0.79 8.14
N TYR A 314 0.92 1.89 7.76
CA TYR A 314 0.76 2.51 6.45
C TYR A 314 1.97 3.39 6.10
N TRP A 315 2.06 3.81 4.83
CA TRP A 315 2.89 4.96 4.41
C TRP A 315 2.06 5.98 3.64
N VAL A 316 2.54 7.22 3.56
CA VAL A 316 1.96 8.26 2.70
C VAL A 316 3.04 8.82 1.79
N ILE A 317 2.92 8.62 0.48
CA ILE A 317 3.84 9.23 -0.49
C ILE A 317 3.54 10.73 -0.60
N TRP A 318 4.58 11.56 -0.55
CA TRP A 318 4.43 13.02 -0.63
C TRP A 318 4.12 13.50 -2.06
N SER A 319 2.84 13.77 -2.33
CA SER A 319 2.38 14.43 -3.55
C SER A 319 3.00 13.84 -4.84
N GLY A 320 3.68 14.64 -5.66
CA GLY A 320 4.26 14.23 -6.94
C GLY A 320 5.40 13.22 -6.84
N MET A 321 5.86 12.86 -5.63
CA MET A 321 6.95 11.91 -5.41
C MET A 321 6.57 10.46 -5.71
N VAL A 322 5.33 10.15 -6.07
CA VAL A 322 4.92 8.79 -6.50
C VAL A 322 5.79 8.26 -7.65
N ARG A 323 6.33 9.13 -8.50
CA ARG A 323 7.24 8.77 -9.59
C ARG A 323 8.69 8.55 -9.18
N ASN A 324 9.07 8.85 -7.93
CA ASN A 324 10.41 8.53 -7.42
C ASN A 324 10.61 7.01 -7.33
N THR A 325 9.52 6.25 -7.22
CA THR A 325 9.51 4.78 -7.34
C THR A 325 8.92 4.42 -8.70
N LEU A 326 9.63 3.60 -9.47
CA LEU A 326 9.21 3.21 -10.82
C LEU A 326 7.96 2.32 -10.78
N LYS A 327 7.14 2.35 -11.85
CA LYS A 327 5.97 1.45 -11.98
C LYS A 327 6.29 -0.03 -11.69
N LYS A 328 7.45 -0.53 -12.14
CA LYS A 328 7.87 -1.92 -11.88
C LYS A 328 8.13 -2.20 -10.40
N GLN A 329 8.62 -1.21 -9.64
CA GLN A 329 8.87 -1.33 -8.21
C GLN A 329 7.56 -1.23 -7.42
N HIS A 330 6.65 -0.33 -7.81
CA HIS A 330 5.29 -0.30 -7.27
C HIS A 330 4.57 -1.62 -7.49
N LYS A 331 4.70 -2.23 -8.67
CA LYS A 331 4.14 -3.55 -8.96
C LYS A 331 4.68 -4.64 -8.03
N VAL A 332 5.99 -4.61 -7.72
CA VAL A 332 6.59 -5.56 -6.76
C VAL A 332 5.98 -5.37 -5.36
N LEU A 333 5.79 -4.13 -4.92
CA LEU A 333 5.19 -3.84 -3.61
C LEU A 333 3.72 -4.29 -3.55
N THR A 334 2.91 -3.88 -4.51
CA THR A 334 1.46 -4.18 -4.57
C THR A 334 1.15 -5.65 -4.83
N SER A 335 2.09 -6.43 -5.38
CA SER A 335 1.92 -7.88 -5.52
C SER A 335 2.16 -8.65 -4.22
N ASP A 336 2.72 -8.02 -3.18
CA ASP A 336 2.91 -8.66 -1.88
C ASP A 336 1.61 -8.60 -1.05
N PRO A 337 1.06 -9.73 -0.57
CA PRO A 337 -0.23 -9.77 0.10
C PRO A 337 -0.28 -9.02 1.45
N ARG A 338 0.88 -8.57 1.95
CA ARG A 338 0.95 -7.69 3.13
C ARG A 338 0.66 -6.23 2.79
N ILE A 339 0.80 -5.83 1.53
CA ILE A 339 0.56 -4.45 1.08
C ILE A 339 -0.87 -4.35 0.59
N LEU A 340 -1.63 -3.40 1.15
CA LEU A 340 -3.04 -3.28 0.84
C LEU A 340 -3.40 -1.92 0.24
N SER A 341 -4.04 -1.96 -0.91
CA SER A 341 -4.72 -0.89 -1.62
C SER A 341 -6.25 -0.98 -1.43
N LEU A 342 -7.00 0.00 -1.93
CA LEU A 342 -8.46 0.08 -1.76
C LEU A 342 -9.20 -1.11 -2.40
N GLU A 343 -8.61 -1.68 -3.45
CA GLU A 343 -9.15 -2.78 -4.22
C GLU A 343 -9.09 -4.11 -3.46
N ASP A 344 -8.16 -4.27 -2.52
CA ASP A 344 -7.88 -5.57 -1.89
C ASP A 344 -8.99 -6.08 -0.98
N ALA A 345 -9.33 -7.35 -1.13
CA ALA A 345 -10.31 -8.04 -0.30
C ALA A 345 -9.93 -7.99 1.19
N ALA A 346 -8.65 -8.17 1.52
CA ALA A 346 -8.17 -8.10 2.90
C ALA A 346 -8.36 -6.70 3.52
N TYR A 347 -8.19 -5.63 2.73
CA TYR A 347 -8.50 -4.28 3.20
C TYR A 347 -9.99 -4.09 3.44
N ARG A 348 -10.82 -4.54 2.49
CA ARG A 348 -12.28 -4.44 2.58
C ARG A 348 -12.84 -5.15 3.80
N GLU A 349 -12.30 -6.32 4.12
CA GLU A 349 -12.61 -7.05 5.34
C GLU A 349 -12.16 -6.27 6.59
N ALA A 350 -10.91 -5.82 6.61
CA ALA A 350 -10.35 -5.09 7.75
C ALA A 350 -11.12 -3.80 8.07
N VAL A 351 -11.55 -3.04 7.06
CA VAL A 351 -12.26 -1.76 7.23
C VAL A 351 -13.76 -1.92 7.48
N ALA A 352 -14.35 -3.10 7.26
CA ALA A 352 -15.79 -3.32 7.37
C ALA A 352 -16.38 -2.94 8.75
N PRO A 353 -15.74 -3.25 9.91
CA PRO A 353 -16.24 -2.81 11.21
C PRO A 353 -16.29 -1.28 11.34
N LEU A 354 -15.26 -0.58 10.87
CA LEU A 354 -15.21 0.89 10.86
C LEU A 354 -16.32 1.48 9.98
N ARG A 355 -16.57 0.90 8.79
CA ARG A 355 -17.66 1.38 7.93
C ARG A 355 -19.03 1.18 8.57
N LYS A 356 -19.26 0.01 9.17
CA LYS A 356 -20.52 -0.31 9.84
C LYS A 356 -20.81 0.65 10.98
N ILE A 357 -19.84 0.92 11.86
CA ILE A 357 -20.05 1.83 13.00
C ILE A 357 -20.28 3.29 12.56
N SER A 358 -19.71 3.68 11.41
CA SER A 358 -19.91 4.99 10.80
C SER A 358 -21.17 5.10 9.94
N GLY A 359 -22.03 4.07 9.93
CA GLY A 359 -23.27 4.07 9.15
C GLY A 359 -23.07 4.04 7.63
N LEU A 360 -21.89 3.61 7.17
CA LEU A 360 -21.57 3.47 5.75
C LEU A 360 -21.87 2.05 5.27
N LEU A 361 -22.42 1.94 4.05
CA LEU A 361 -22.56 0.66 3.37
C LEU A 361 -21.18 -0.01 3.20
N PRO A 362 -21.12 -1.36 3.13
CA PRO A 362 -19.92 -2.06 2.67
C PRO A 362 -19.39 -1.44 1.38
N LEU A 363 -18.07 -1.47 1.20
CA LEU A 363 -17.50 -1.00 -0.07
C LEU A 363 -18.11 -1.83 -1.20
N PRO A 364 -18.58 -1.20 -2.29
CA PRO A 364 -19.13 -1.93 -3.42
C PRO A 364 -18.08 -2.92 -3.89
N GLU A 365 -18.47 -4.17 -4.14
CA GLU A 365 -17.57 -5.17 -4.70
C GLU A 365 -16.92 -4.59 -5.95
N ILE A 366 -15.60 -4.45 -5.92
CA ILE A 366 -14.87 -4.21 -7.15
C ILE A 366 -14.83 -5.58 -7.82
N LYS A 367 -15.77 -5.79 -8.76
CA LYS A 367 -15.55 -6.77 -9.81
C LYS A 367 -14.34 -6.28 -10.58
N ILE A 368 -13.15 -6.71 -10.18
CA ILE A 368 -11.96 -6.57 -10.99
C ILE A 368 -12.24 -7.45 -12.21
N VAL A 369 -12.85 -6.86 -13.24
CA VAL A 369 -12.80 -7.43 -14.57
C VAL A 369 -11.35 -7.20 -14.99
N LYS A 370 -10.45 -8.11 -14.60
CA LYS A 370 -9.20 -8.26 -15.35
C LYS A 370 -9.68 -8.56 -16.76
N GLU A 371 -9.43 -7.67 -17.71
CA GLU A 371 -9.68 -8.04 -19.09
C GLU A 371 -8.95 -9.37 -19.34
N PRO A 372 -9.65 -10.40 -19.85
CA PRO A 372 -9.01 -11.69 -20.09
C PRO A 372 -7.79 -11.48 -20.98
N LEU A 373 -6.69 -12.18 -20.68
CA LEU A 373 -5.44 -11.99 -21.42
C LEU A 373 -5.67 -12.27 -22.92
N ASN A 374 -5.38 -11.28 -23.75
CA ASN A 374 -5.44 -11.43 -25.20
C ASN A 374 -4.10 -11.99 -25.72
N PHE A 375 -4.11 -13.22 -26.24
CA PHE A 375 -2.94 -13.91 -26.78
C PHE A 375 -2.62 -13.48 -28.22
N THR A 376 -3.41 -12.57 -28.80
CA THR A 376 -3.23 -12.08 -30.17
C THR A 376 -1.83 -11.51 -30.36
N GLY A 377 -1.14 -12.00 -31.38
CA GLY A 377 0.21 -11.58 -31.69
C GLY A 377 0.93 -12.54 -32.64
N LYS A 378 2.05 -12.04 -33.15
CA LYS A 378 3.06 -12.83 -33.83
C LYS A 378 4.15 -13.17 -32.81
N TRP A 379 4.39 -14.45 -32.60
CA TRP A 379 5.21 -15.00 -31.54
C TRP A 379 6.37 -15.79 -32.13
N VAL A 380 7.60 -15.36 -31.88
CA VAL A 380 8.82 -15.94 -32.41
C VAL A 380 9.50 -16.79 -31.34
N PHE A 381 9.82 -18.04 -31.65
CA PHE A 381 10.44 -18.96 -30.69
C PHE A 381 11.79 -18.44 -30.23
N ASN A 382 12.01 -18.40 -28.92
CA ASN A 382 13.28 -18.03 -28.30
C ASN A 382 13.90 -19.27 -27.67
N GLU A 383 14.86 -19.86 -28.36
CA GLU A 383 15.57 -21.06 -27.90
C GLU A 383 16.36 -20.79 -26.61
N GLU A 384 17.05 -19.64 -26.50
CA GLU A 384 17.89 -19.30 -25.35
C GLU A 384 17.11 -19.15 -24.04
N LYS A 385 15.86 -18.66 -24.12
CA LYS A 385 14.97 -18.51 -22.95
C LYS A 385 14.19 -19.79 -22.63
N SER A 386 14.17 -20.76 -23.54
CA SER A 386 13.37 -21.98 -23.41
C SER A 386 14.11 -23.07 -22.63
N ASN A 387 13.36 -23.99 -22.03
CA ASN A 387 13.89 -25.22 -21.44
C ASN A 387 13.41 -26.41 -22.26
N LEU A 388 14.37 -27.04 -22.94
CA LEU A 388 14.16 -28.15 -23.86
C LEU A 388 14.71 -29.45 -23.27
N ASP A 389 14.17 -30.58 -23.70
CA ASP A 389 14.72 -31.89 -23.38
C ASP A 389 15.86 -32.26 -24.35
N ASN A 390 16.40 -33.48 -24.21
CA ASN A 390 17.49 -33.97 -25.03
C ASN A 390 17.14 -34.12 -26.54
N PHE A 391 15.87 -33.90 -26.93
CA PHE A 391 15.46 -33.87 -28.34
C PHE A 391 15.54 -32.46 -28.95
N GLY A 392 15.87 -31.44 -28.14
CA GLY A 392 16.04 -30.06 -28.59
C GLY A 392 14.77 -29.46 -29.20
N ALA A 393 14.96 -28.51 -30.10
CA ALA A 393 13.88 -27.76 -30.75
C ALA A 393 13.21 -28.52 -31.92
N GLY A 394 13.60 -29.77 -32.18
CA GLY A 394 13.01 -30.58 -33.25
C GLY A 394 11.50 -30.73 -33.09
N ASN A 395 10.75 -30.33 -34.13
CA ASN A 395 9.27 -30.28 -34.17
C ASN A 395 8.62 -29.25 -33.23
N ILE A 396 9.34 -28.19 -32.83
CA ILE A 396 8.77 -27.01 -32.17
C ILE A 396 8.48 -25.97 -33.25
N ALA A 397 7.37 -25.24 -33.11
CA ALA A 397 7.03 -24.19 -34.06
C ALA A 397 7.97 -23.00 -33.87
N ASP A 398 8.61 -22.54 -34.92
CA ASP A 398 9.49 -21.36 -34.91
C ASP A 398 8.70 -20.06 -34.81
N LEU A 399 7.49 -20.07 -35.40
CA LEU A 399 6.58 -18.95 -35.42
C LEU A 399 5.16 -19.38 -35.08
N MET A 400 4.47 -18.59 -34.27
CA MET A 400 3.03 -18.71 -34.07
C MET A 400 2.33 -17.37 -34.29
N ASN A 401 1.30 -17.37 -35.14
CA ASN A 401 0.37 -16.26 -35.27
C ASN A 401 -0.92 -16.64 -34.57
N VAL A 402 -1.28 -15.86 -33.56
CA VAL A 402 -2.47 -16.10 -32.75
C VAL A 402 -3.44 -14.96 -32.96
N VAL A 403 -4.71 -15.30 -33.19
CA VAL A 403 -5.85 -14.37 -33.14
C VAL A 403 -6.79 -14.88 -32.06
N HIS A 404 -6.93 -14.11 -30.98
CA HIS A 404 -7.77 -14.44 -29.83
C HIS A 404 -8.99 -13.51 -29.81
N ASP A 405 -10.13 -14.06 -30.19
CA ASP A 405 -11.44 -13.40 -30.18
C ASP A 405 -12.27 -13.84 -28.97
N THR A 406 -13.38 -13.14 -28.73
CA THR A 406 -14.26 -13.37 -27.56
C THR A 406 -14.87 -14.78 -27.46
N GLY A 407 -14.86 -15.57 -28.55
CA GLY A 407 -15.40 -16.94 -28.57
C GLY A 407 -14.51 -17.98 -29.25
N SER A 408 -13.32 -17.62 -29.71
CA SER A 408 -12.44 -18.54 -30.44
C SER A 408 -10.98 -18.09 -30.43
N ILE A 409 -10.07 -19.04 -30.60
CA ILE A 409 -8.65 -18.75 -30.84
C ILE A 409 -8.22 -19.44 -32.12
N THR A 410 -7.72 -18.67 -33.08
CA THR A 410 -7.03 -19.21 -34.26
C THR A 410 -5.54 -19.23 -33.97
N VAL A 411 -4.92 -20.40 -34.08
CA VAL A 411 -3.48 -20.60 -33.90
C VAL A 411 -2.89 -21.12 -35.18
N ARG A 412 -2.05 -20.30 -35.84
CA ARG A 412 -1.27 -20.71 -37.00
C ARG A 412 0.18 -20.93 -36.59
N LYS A 413 0.69 -22.15 -36.74
CA LYS A 413 2.07 -22.52 -36.38
C LYS A 413 2.88 -22.79 -37.65
N THR A 414 4.11 -22.29 -37.70
CA THR A 414 5.08 -22.57 -38.76
C THR A 414 6.22 -23.38 -38.19
N TYR A 415 6.60 -24.45 -38.87
CA TYR A 415 7.69 -25.35 -38.50
C TYR A 415 8.73 -25.40 -39.62
N HIS A 416 9.99 -25.19 -39.31
CA HIS A 416 11.09 -25.47 -40.25
C HIS A 416 11.29 -26.98 -40.44
N LEU A 417 11.35 -27.42 -41.70
CA LEU A 417 11.65 -28.80 -42.09
C LEU A 417 13.02 -28.88 -42.75
N GLU A 418 13.71 -30.01 -42.57
CA GLU A 418 15.04 -30.24 -43.15
C GLU A 418 14.98 -30.63 -44.64
N ASP A 419 13.92 -31.35 -45.02
CA ASP A 419 13.79 -32.04 -46.31
C ASP A 419 12.70 -31.45 -47.23
N ALA A 420 12.04 -30.37 -46.80
CA ALA A 420 10.96 -29.71 -47.53
C ALA A 420 10.82 -28.24 -47.12
N ASP A 421 9.92 -27.52 -47.81
CA ASP A 421 9.50 -26.18 -47.40
C ASP A 421 8.83 -26.21 -46.02
N ASP A 422 8.78 -25.05 -45.36
CA ASP A 422 8.16 -24.87 -44.05
C ASP A 422 6.74 -25.43 -44.00
N ARG A 423 6.48 -26.24 -42.97
CA ARG A 423 5.14 -26.77 -42.74
C ARG A 423 4.34 -25.77 -41.92
N ILE A 424 3.17 -25.41 -42.43
CA ILE A 424 2.23 -24.53 -41.73
C ILE A 424 1.02 -25.35 -41.29
N THR A 425 0.62 -25.19 -40.03
CA THR A 425 -0.65 -25.69 -39.50
C THR A 425 -1.51 -24.53 -39.02
N GLU A 426 -2.83 -24.68 -39.10
CA GLU A 426 -3.78 -23.71 -38.59
C GLU A 426 -4.93 -24.44 -37.90
N ASP A 427 -5.17 -24.09 -36.64
CA ASP A 427 -6.24 -24.63 -35.82
C ASP A 427 -7.18 -23.50 -35.38
N LEU A 428 -8.48 -23.66 -35.59
CA LEU A 428 -9.52 -22.84 -34.97
C LEU A 428 -10.03 -23.58 -33.74
N LEU A 429 -9.89 -22.95 -32.57
CA LEU A 429 -10.20 -23.54 -31.28
C LEU A 429 -11.37 -22.81 -30.61
N ILE A 430 -12.46 -23.53 -30.37
CA ILE A 430 -13.63 -23.08 -29.63
C ILE A 430 -13.55 -23.61 -28.18
N PRO A 431 -13.65 -22.76 -27.15
CA PRO A 431 -13.50 -23.19 -25.76
C PRO A 431 -14.55 -24.23 -25.35
N GLY A 432 -14.13 -25.29 -24.67
CA GLY A 432 -15.00 -26.36 -24.18
C GLY A 432 -15.48 -27.36 -25.24
N GLU A 433 -15.18 -27.14 -26.52
CA GLU A 433 -15.53 -28.06 -27.61
C GLU A 433 -14.36 -28.99 -27.99
N GLU A 434 -14.69 -30.12 -28.61
CA GLU A 434 -13.70 -30.99 -29.26
C GLU A 434 -13.34 -30.42 -30.64
N ASN A 435 -12.18 -29.77 -30.74
CA ASN A 435 -11.69 -29.19 -31.98
C ASN A 435 -10.83 -30.23 -32.72
N LYS A 436 -11.31 -30.73 -33.86
CA LYS A 436 -10.62 -31.76 -34.64
C LYS A 436 -9.83 -31.14 -35.79
N SER A 437 -8.56 -31.51 -35.92
CA SER A 437 -7.70 -31.14 -37.04
C SER A 437 -6.91 -32.33 -37.58
N GLY A 438 -6.33 -32.16 -38.78
CA GLY A 438 -5.65 -33.23 -39.51
C GLY A 438 -6.57 -34.03 -40.44
N SER A 439 -5.98 -34.97 -41.19
CA SER A 439 -6.70 -35.89 -42.07
C SER A 439 -5.87 -37.15 -42.36
N GLY A 440 -6.55 -38.23 -42.77
CA GLY A 440 -5.90 -39.48 -43.19
C GLY A 440 -5.16 -40.18 -42.04
N ASN A 441 -3.82 -40.19 -42.13
CA ASN A 441 -2.95 -40.88 -41.17
C ASN A 441 -2.60 -40.06 -39.92
N TYR A 442 -3.09 -38.81 -39.83
CA TYR A 442 -2.88 -37.95 -38.66
C TYR A 442 -4.20 -37.28 -38.29
N VAL A 443 -4.67 -37.51 -37.07
CA VAL A 443 -5.86 -36.86 -36.51
C VAL A 443 -5.53 -36.34 -35.14
N GLN A 444 -5.79 -35.05 -34.89
CA GLN A 444 -5.66 -34.43 -33.59
C GLN A 444 -7.04 -33.93 -33.13
N THR A 445 -7.36 -34.15 -31.86
CA THR A 445 -8.53 -33.55 -31.19
C THR A 445 -8.04 -32.74 -30.01
N THR A 446 -8.39 -31.46 -29.94
CA THR A 446 -7.95 -30.52 -28.91
C THR A 446 -9.14 -29.92 -28.18
N ILE A 447 -9.13 -29.97 -26.85
CA ILE A 447 -10.07 -29.27 -25.98
C ILE A 447 -9.34 -28.07 -25.38
N MET A 448 -9.92 -26.89 -25.58
CA MET A 448 -9.38 -25.63 -25.06
C MET A 448 -10.17 -25.18 -23.83
N SER A 449 -9.48 -24.74 -22.79
CA SER A 449 -10.10 -24.14 -21.60
C SER A 449 -9.30 -22.94 -21.08
N THR A 450 -9.97 -22.06 -20.33
CA THR A 450 -9.37 -20.90 -19.69
C THR A 450 -9.54 -20.98 -18.17
N SER A 451 -8.59 -20.45 -17.40
CA SER A 451 -8.73 -20.34 -15.95
C SER A 451 -9.88 -19.41 -15.56
N GLU A 452 -10.45 -19.59 -14.37
CA GLU A 452 -11.55 -18.76 -13.84
C GLU A 452 -11.23 -17.25 -13.83
N ASN A 453 -9.95 -16.90 -13.72
CA ASN A 453 -9.45 -15.52 -13.72
C ASN A 453 -8.92 -15.05 -15.09
N GLY A 454 -9.03 -15.86 -16.15
CA GLY A 454 -8.67 -15.52 -17.54
C GLY A 454 -7.18 -15.30 -17.80
N ASP A 455 -6.30 -15.77 -16.91
CA ASP A 455 -4.85 -15.55 -17.00
C ASP A 455 -4.06 -16.71 -17.62
N THR A 456 -4.73 -17.83 -17.87
CA THR A 456 -4.14 -19.07 -18.35
C THR A 456 -5.04 -19.67 -19.40
N LEU A 457 -4.45 -20.09 -20.52
CA LEU A 457 -5.09 -20.92 -21.52
C LEU A 457 -4.50 -22.35 -21.45
N THR A 458 -5.36 -23.36 -21.45
CA THR A 458 -4.97 -24.77 -21.44
C THR A 458 -5.48 -25.45 -22.71
N LEU A 459 -4.59 -26.19 -23.37
CA LEU A 459 -4.90 -27.01 -24.54
C LEU A 459 -4.60 -28.48 -24.22
N ASP A 460 -5.63 -29.30 -24.20
CA ASP A 460 -5.53 -30.74 -23.99
C ASP A 460 -5.81 -31.45 -25.30
N SER A 461 -4.77 -32.07 -25.87
CA SER A 461 -4.82 -32.66 -27.21
C SER A 461 -4.59 -34.17 -27.17
N GLN A 462 -5.40 -34.90 -27.92
CA GLN A 462 -5.21 -36.31 -28.25
C GLN A 462 -4.87 -36.43 -29.74
N VAL A 463 -3.73 -37.05 -30.04
CA VAL A 463 -3.24 -37.23 -31.40
C VAL A 463 -3.19 -38.72 -31.72
N THR A 464 -3.78 -39.11 -32.85
CA THR A 464 -3.72 -40.45 -33.41
C THR A 464 -2.96 -40.41 -34.74
N MET A 465 -1.90 -41.22 -34.82
CA MET A 465 -1.05 -41.37 -36.01
C MET A 465 -1.10 -42.80 -36.53
N LYS A 466 -1.20 -42.99 -37.85
CA LYS A 466 -1.17 -44.30 -38.50
C LYS A 466 0.06 -44.43 -39.41
N PHE A 467 0.84 -45.49 -39.20
CA PHE A 467 1.98 -45.84 -40.05
C PHE A 467 1.78 -47.28 -40.54
N GLY A 468 1.24 -47.42 -41.76
CA GLY A 468 0.74 -48.71 -42.25
C GLY A 468 -0.36 -49.23 -41.34
N ASP A 469 -0.21 -50.46 -40.85
CA ASP A 469 -1.18 -51.10 -39.94
C ASP A 469 -1.02 -50.69 -38.46
N LYS A 470 0.03 -49.92 -38.11
CA LYS A 470 0.31 -49.51 -36.72
C LYS A 470 -0.36 -48.20 -36.39
N VAL A 471 -1.08 -48.17 -35.26
CA VAL A 471 -1.72 -46.96 -34.69
C VAL A 471 -0.94 -46.52 -33.45
N PHE A 472 -0.57 -45.25 -33.39
CA PHE A 472 0.07 -44.62 -32.25
C PHE A 472 -0.82 -43.50 -31.71
N ASN A 473 -0.99 -43.47 -30.40
CA ASN A 473 -1.71 -42.41 -29.72
C ASN A 473 -0.74 -41.60 -28.86
N GLN A 474 -0.93 -40.29 -28.84
CA GLN A 474 -0.15 -39.34 -28.06
C GLN A 474 -1.11 -38.38 -27.35
N VAL A 475 -0.78 -38.05 -26.11
CA VAL A 475 -1.47 -36.99 -25.34
C VAL A 475 -0.52 -35.83 -25.18
N ILE A 476 -1.01 -34.61 -25.40
CA ILE A 476 -0.26 -33.36 -25.26
C ILE A 476 -1.10 -32.41 -24.41
N ASN A 477 -0.52 -31.93 -23.31
CA ASN A 477 -1.11 -30.92 -22.45
C ASN A 477 -0.24 -29.66 -22.53
N GLU A 478 -0.84 -28.55 -22.93
CA GLU A 478 -0.17 -27.25 -22.97
C GLU A 478 -0.83 -26.27 -22.01
N LYS A 479 0.00 -25.52 -21.29
CA LYS A 479 -0.42 -24.40 -20.45
C LYS A 479 0.26 -23.12 -20.91
N TRP A 480 -0.54 -22.20 -21.43
CA TRP A 480 -0.13 -20.94 -22.03
C TRP A 480 -0.38 -19.81 -21.03
N THR A 481 0.65 -18.99 -20.81
CA THR A 481 0.56 -17.76 -19.99
C THR A 481 1.35 -16.64 -20.65
N LEU A 482 0.99 -15.38 -20.36
CA LEU A 482 1.75 -14.22 -20.82
C LEU A 482 2.64 -13.68 -19.70
N ARG A 483 3.89 -13.38 -20.03
CA ARG A 483 4.86 -12.70 -19.17
C ARG A 483 5.26 -11.35 -19.77
N ASP A 484 6.03 -10.59 -18.99
CA ASP A 484 6.50 -9.24 -19.34
C ASP A 484 5.44 -8.35 -20.00
N LYS A 485 4.23 -8.30 -19.40
CA LYS A 485 3.07 -7.52 -19.89
C LYS A 485 2.63 -7.90 -21.31
N GLY A 486 2.68 -9.19 -21.66
CA GLY A 486 2.22 -9.67 -22.97
C GLY A 486 3.28 -9.57 -24.07
N LYS A 487 4.56 -9.40 -23.70
CA LYS A 487 5.69 -9.44 -24.64
C LYS A 487 6.31 -10.83 -24.77
N GLU A 488 6.02 -11.71 -23.82
CA GLU A 488 6.48 -13.10 -23.84
C GLU A 488 5.30 -14.04 -23.69
N LEU A 489 5.17 -14.99 -24.61
CA LEU A 489 4.26 -16.12 -24.50
C LEU A 489 5.05 -17.31 -23.94
N VAL A 490 4.52 -17.90 -22.87
CA VAL A 490 5.12 -19.06 -22.22
C VAL A 490 4.18 -20.24 -22.33
N ILE A 491 4.66 -21.30 -22.99
CA ILE A 491 3.95 -22.56 -23.15
C ILE A 491 4.68 -23.62 -22.33
N LYS A 492 4.04 -24.13 -21.28
CA LYS A 492 4.49 -25.37 -20.62
C LYS A 492 3.81 -26.54 -21.30
N GLN A 493 4.58 -27.39 -21.96
CA GLN A 493 4.07 -28.55 -22.68
C GLN A 493 4.51 -29.83 -21.98
N ILE A 494 3.56 -30.71 -21.71
CA ILE A 494 3.81 -32.09 -21.27
C ILE A 494 3.21 -33.00 -22.33
N SER A 495 3.99 -33.95 -22.85
CA SER A 495 3.46 -34.92 -23.81
C SER A 495 3.97 -36.33 -23.57
N ASP A 496 3.10 -37.30 -23.83
CA ASP A 496 3.39 -38.73 -23.77
C ASP A 496 3.41 -39.28 -25.20
N TYR A 497 4.59 -39.68 -25.70
CA TYR A 497 4.75 -40.22 -27.05
C TYR A 497 5.41 -41.61 -27.02
N PHE A 498 5.43 -42.31 -28.16
CA PHE A 498 5.84 -43.71 -28.24
C PHE A 498 7.31 -44.01 -27.82
N ARG A 499 8.18 -43.00 -27.69
CA ARG A 499 9.56 -43.17 -27.15
C ARG A 499 9.79 -42.50 -25.79
N GLY A 500 8.75 -41.98 -25.12
CA GLY A 500 8.86 -41.46 -23.75
C GLY A 500 7.95 -40.27 -23.44
N LYS A 501 8.22 -39.61 -22.31
CA LYS A 501 7.54 -38.37 -21.92
C LYS A 501 8.43 -37.15 -22.22
N ARG A 502 7.86 -36.07 -22.76
CA ARG A 502 8.52 -34.77 -22.90
C ARG A 502 7.92 -33.77 -21.91
N ASN A 503 8.76 -32.91 -21.36
CA ASN A 503 8.36 -31.81 -20.48
C ASN A 503 9.17 -30.58 -20.87
N LEU A 504 8.51 -29.64 -21.54
CA LEU A 504 9.14 -28.48 -22.17
C LEU A 504 8.58 -27.19 -21.58
N VAL A 505 9.43 -26.16 -21.51
CA VAL A 505 9.00 -24.77 -21.27
C VAL A 505 9.44 -23.96 -22.47
N LEU A 506 8.51 -23.63 -23.34
CA LEU A 506 8.74 -22.89 -24.57
C LEU A 506 8.45 -21.41 -24.33
N ILE A 507 9.41 -20.57 -24.70
CA ILE A 507 9.29 -19.11 -24.63
C ILE A 507 9.25 -18.57 -26.05
N TYR A 508 8.27 -17.72 -26.31
CA TYR A 508 8.16 -16.97 -27.55
C TYR A 508 8.16 -15.48 -27.26
N ASP A 509 8.97 -14.72 -27.99
CA ASP A 509 8.97 -13.26 -27.93
C ASP A 509 7.93 -12.70 -28.92
N LYS A 510 7.25 -11.64 -28.52
CA LYS A 510 6.30 -10.93 -29.39
C LYS A 510 7.05 -10.05 -30.37
N GLU A 511 6.71 -10.17 -31.65
CA GLU A 511 7.21 -9.29 -32.72
C GLU A 511 6.50 -7.93 -32.76
#